data_AF-A0A2I0SZW1-F1
#
_entry.id   AF-A0A2I0SZW1-F1
#
_cell.length_a   1.000
_cell.length_b   1.000
_cell.length_c   1.000
_cell.angle_alpha   90.00
_cell.angle_beta   90.00
_cell.angle_gamma   90.00
#
_symmetry.space_group_name_H-M   'P 1'
#
loop_
_entity.id
_entity.type
_entity.pdbx_description
1 polymer ?
#
loop_
_entity_poly.entity_id
_entity_poly.type
_entity_poly.pdbx_seq_one_letter_code
_entity_poly.pdbx_strand_id
1 'polypeptide(L)'
;MGGSFFQKSKISTFEKMWAFMSSKPTALVKNNEEGIQRTLTADYALLMESTTIEYITQRNCNLTQIGGLIDSKGYGIGTPMGKWQRGGLHR
;
A
#
# COMPACT_ATOMS: atom_id res chain seq x y z
N MET A 1 4.77 -2.30 2.72
CA MET A 1 4.86 -1.71 1.36
C MET A 1 4.43 -0.23 1.28
N GLY A 2 3.96 0.42 2.36
CA GLY A 2 3.46 1.81 2.29
C GLY A 2 4.49 2.94 2.45
N GLY A 3 5.53 2.77 3.28
CA GLY A 3 6.38 3.91 3.68
C GLY A 3 7.25 4.52 2.57
N SER A 4 7.81 3.71 1.68
CA SER A 4 8.75 4.19 0.66
C SER A 4 8.13 5.05 -0.45
N PHE A 5 6.81 4.98 -0.65
CA PHE A 5 6.11 5.82 -1.64
C PHE A 5 5.99 7.27 -1.15
N PHE A 6 5.53 7.44 0.09
CA PHE A 6 5.37 8.76 0.71
C PHE A 6 6.71 9.45 0.93
N GLN A 7 7.78 8.70 1.23
CA GLN A 7 9.13 9.23 1.34
C GLN A 7 9.69 9.76 0.01
N LYS A 8 9.29 9.18 -1.13
CA LYS A 8 9.81 9.55 -2.46
C LYS A 8 8.90 10.51 -3.22
N SER A 9 7.70 10.75 -2.74
CA SER A 9 6.73 11.65 -3.37
C SER A 9 7.17 13.10 -3.21
N LYS A 10 7.06 13.89 -4.29
CA LYS A 10 7.32 15.34 -4.32
C LYS A 10 6.05 16.19 -4.25
N ILE A 11 4.92 15.57 -3.91
CA ILE A 11 3.64 16.24 -3.77
C ILE A 11 3.57 16.78 -2.34
N SER A 12 3.39 18.09 -2.19
CA SER A 12 3.43 18.78 -0.89
C SER A 12 2.49 18.19 0.16
N THR A 13 1.32 17.68 -0.26
CA THR A 13 0.38 16.97 0.63
C THR A 13 0.95 15.65 1.14
N PHE A 14 1.59 14.85 0.28
CA PHE A 14 2.18 13.56 0.65
C PHE A 14 3.46 13.72 1.46
N GLU A 15 4.24 14.78 1.23
CA GLU A 15 5.38 15.13 2.07
C GLU A 15 4.97 15.46 3.51
N LYS A 16 3.88 16.23 3.69
CA LYS A 16 3.32 16.53 5.02
C LYS A 16 2.79 15.26 5.71
N MET A 17 2.09 14.39 4.98
CA MET A 17 1.66 13.09 5.49
C MET A 17 2.86 12.24 5.92
N TRP A 18 3.92 12.18 5.10
CA TRP A 18 5.14 11.46 5.44
C TRP A 18 5.81 12.01 6.70
N ALA A 19 5.94 13.34 6.81
CA ALA A 19 6.53 13.97 7.99
C ALA A 19 5.75 13.60 9.26
N PHE A 20 4.41 13.59 9.20
CA PHE A 20 3.58 13.16 10.31
C PHE A 20 3.79 11.67 10.65
N MET A 21 3.74 10.78 9.66
CA MET A 21 3.97 9.34 9.88
C MET A 21 5.38 9.03 10.38
N SER A 22 6.39 9.75 9.89
CA SER A 22 7.78 9.59 10.33
C SER A 22 8.00 10.10 11.75
N SER A 23 7.26 11.13 12.18
CA SER A 23 7.32 11.63 13.56
C SER A 23 6.60 10.71 14.56
N LYS A 24 5.65 9.90 14.09
CA LYS A 24 4.85 8.99 14.92
C LYS A 24 5.11 7.54 14.51
N PRO A 25 6.09 6.85 15.12
CA PRO A 25 6.37 5.46 14.80
C PRO A 25 5.16 4.54 15.05
N THR A 26 4.25 4.93 15.94
CA THR A 26 2.98 4.23 16.17
C THR A 26 1.99 4.33 15.02
N ALA A 27 2.19 5.24 14.05
CA ALA A 27 1.35 5.34 12.85
C ALA A 27 1.73 4.27 11.81
N LEU A 28 2.95 3.73 11.88
CA LEU A 28 3.43 2.68 10.99
C LEU A 28 3.17 1.31 11.62
N VAL A 29 2.39 0.49 10.95
CA VAL A 29 2.12 -0.90 11.34
C VAL A 29 3.15 -1.83 10.70
N LYS A 30 3.45 -2.95 11.37
CA LYS A 30 4.40 -3.93 10.83
C LYS A 30 3.76 -4.77 9.73
N ASN A 31 2.51 -5.16 9.95
CA ASN A 31 1.75 -6.06 9.09
C ASN A 31 0.39 -5.47 8.73
N ASN A 32 -0.19 -5.94 7.62
CA ASN A 32 -1.51 -5.48 7.16
C ASN A 32 -2.60 -5.90 8.14
N GLU A 33 -2.55 -7.11 8.70
CA GLU A 33 -3.53 -7.63 9.67
C GLU A 33 -3.62 -6.74 10.92
N GLU A 34 -2.47 -6.30 11.43
CA GLU A 34 -2.39 -5.38 12.57
C GLU A 34 -3.07 -4.04 12.23
N GLY A 35 -2.79 -3.50 11.04
CA GLY A 35 -3.41 -2.26 10.59
C GLY A 35 -4.92 -2.39 10.35
N ILE A 36 -5.39 -3.54 9.85
CA ILE A 36 -6.82 -3.82 9.66
C ILE A 36 -7.53 -3.89 11.02
N GLN A 37 -6.98 -4.65 11.97
CA GLN A 37 -7.55 -4.75 13.32
C GLN A 37 -7.59 -3.39 14.02
N ARG A 38 -6.54 -2.58 13.85
CA ARG A 38 -6.50 -1.22 14.40
C ARG A 38 -7.52 -0.28 13.76
N THR A 39 -7.75 -0.40 12.46
CA THR A 39 -8.79 0.34 11.72
C THR A 39 -10.19 -0.02 12.22
N LEU A 40 -10.41 -1.28 12.63
CA LEU A 40 -11.69 -1.74 13.16
C LEU A 40 -11.94 -1.34 14.62
N THR A 41 -10.88 -1.14 15.41
CA THR A 41 -10.97 -0.96 16.87
C THR A 41 -10.72 0.48 17.32
N ALA A 42 -10.04 1.28 16.51
CA ALA A 42 -9.68 2.66 16.80
C ALA A 42 -9.92 3.55 15.58
N ASP A 43 -9.95 4.86 15.82
CA ASP A 43 -10.02 5.87 14.76
C ASP A 43 -8.67 5.96 14.02
N TYR A 44 -8.42 5.00 13.14
CA TYR A 44 -7.18 4.84 12.39
C TYR A 44 -7.48 4.53 10.93
N ALA A 45 -6.86 5.27 10.02
CA ALA A 45 -6.92 5.00 8.59
C ALA A 45 -5.62 4.34 8.12
N LEU A 46 -5.74 3.23 7.40
CA LEU A 46 -4.61 2.50 6.83
C LEU A 46 -4.52 2.71 5.32
N LEU A 47 -3.33 3.01 4.83
CA LEU A 47 -3.04 3.09 3.40
C LEU A 47 -2.51 1.74 2.91
N MET A 48 -3.29 1.06 2.09
CA MET A 48 -2.96 -0.23 1.47
C MET A 48 -3.16 -0.17 -0.04
N GLU A 49 -2.72 -1.22 -0.72
CA GLU A 49 -2.95 -1.39 -2.16
C GLU A 49 -4.43 -1.63 -2.47
N SER A 50 -4.89 -1.11 -3.61
CA SER A 50 -6.30 -1.17 -4.03
C SER A 50 -6.86 -2.60 -4.07
N THR A 51 -6.11 -3.55 -4.61
CA THR A 51 -6.51 -4.97 -4.69
C THR A 51 -6.73 -5.57 -3.29
N THR A 52 -5.88 -5.20 -2.34
CA THR A 52 -5.99 -5.65 -0.95
C THR A 52 -7.18 -5.01 -0.26
N ILE A 53 -7.42 -3.71 -0.48
CA ILE A 53 -8.57 -3.00 0.07
C ILE A 53 -9.87 -3.61 -0.47
N GLU A 54 -9.97 -3.83 -1.77
CA GLU A 54 -11.15 -4.43 -2.40
C GLU A 54 -11.43 -5.83 -1.84
N TYR A 55 -10.39 -6.67 -1.74
CA TYR A 55 -10.52 -8.01 -1.16
C TYR A 55 -10.99 -8.01 0.31
N ILE A 56 -10.49 -7.08 1.13
CA ILE A 56 -10.85 -7.00 2.55
C ILE A 56 -12.25 -6.39 2.74
N THR A 57 -12.60 -5.34 1.99
CA THR A 57 -13.93 -4.69 2.07
C THR A 57 -15.04 -5.60 1.55
N GLN A 58 -14.77 -6.45 0.56
CA GLN A 58 -15.70 -7.49 0.11
C GLN A 58 -16.04 -8.52 1.22
N ARG A 59 -15.13 -8.74 2.17
CA ARG A 59 -15.31 -9.71 3.26
C ARG A 59 -15.81 -9.07 4.55
N ASN A 60 -15.44 -7.81 4.78
CA ASN A 60 -15.75 -7.06 5.98
C ASN A 60 -16.48 -5.78 5.61
N CYS A 61 -17.82 -5.80 5.68
CA CYS A 61 -18.67 -4.66 5.38
C CYS A 61 -18.49 -3.47 6.35
N ASN A 62 -17.81 -3.68 7.48
CA ASN A 62 -17.48 -2.62 8.45
C ASN A 62 -16.33 -1.72 7.97
N LEU A 63 -15.63 -2.12 6.90
CA LEU A 63 -14.54 -1.37 6.31
C LEU A 63 -15.02 -0.71 5.03
N THR A 64 -14.60 0.53 4.82
CA THR A 64 -14.91 1.28 3.61
C THR A 64 -13.63 1.79 2.98
N GLN A 65 -13.57 1.75 1.65
CA GLN A 65 -12.51 2.43 0.93
C GLN A 65 -12.81 3.92 0.92
N ILE A 66 -11.82 4.71 1.34
CA ILE A 66 -11.89 6.17 1.30
C ILE A 66 -10.95 6.67 0.21
N GLY A 67 -11.50 7.45 -0.73
CA GLY A 67 -10.75 8.02 -1.85
C GLY A 67 -10.48 7.05 -3.01
N GLY A 68 -9.61 7.47 -3.92
CA GLY A 68 -9.23 6.73 -5.11
C GLY A 68 -7.81 6.16 -5.03
N LEU A 69 -7.33 5.68 -6.17
CA LEU A 69 -5.94 5.24 -6.34
C LEU A 69 -4.99 6.43 -6.13
N ILE A 70 -4.10 6.30 -5.14
CA ILE A 70 -3.07 7.31 -4.83
C ILE A 70 -1.87 7.15 -5.78
N ASP A 71 -1.67 5.95 -6.30
CA ASP A 71 -0.74 5.64 -7.36
C ASP A 71 -1.27 4.53 -8.27
N SER A 72 -0.66 4.42 -9.45
CA SER A 72 -0.85 3.29 -10.36
C SER A 72 0.40 2.43 -10.34
N LYS A 73 0.48 1.47 -9.41
CA LYS A 73 1.52 0.43 -9.44
C LYS A 73 1.01 -0.80 -10.17
N GLY A 74 1.88 -1.40 -10.98
CA GLY A 74 1.64 -2.70 -11.62
C GLY A 74 2.53 -3.77 -11.00
N TYR A 75 2.00 -4.98 -10.86
CA TYR A 75 2.81 -6.14 -10.46
C TYR A 75 3.60 -6.64 -11.67
N GLY A 76 4.91 -6.81 -11.50
CA GLY A 76 5.79 -7.40 -12.50
C GLY A 76 6.42 -8.69 -11.99
N ILE A 77 6.66 -9.64 -12.88
CA ILE A 77 7.41 -10.86 -12.55
C ILE A 77 8.91 -10.53 -12.61
N GLY A 78 9.55 -10.48 -11.46
CA GLY A 78 10.99 -10.25 -11.34
C GLY A 78 11.79 -11.49 -11.71
N THR A 79 12.34 -11.55 -12.92
CA THR A 79 13.26 -12.62 -13.35
C THR A 79 14.73 -12.21 -13.20
N PRO A 80 15.65 -13.15 -12.91
CA PRO A 80 17.09 -12.87 -12.90
C PRO A 80 17.58 -12.28 -14.23
N MET A 81 18.44 -11.25 -14.19
CA MET A 81 19.07 -10.70 -15.39
C MET A 81 19.84 -11.80 -16.13
N GLY A 82 19.60 -11.93 -17.43
CA GLY A 82 20.33 -12.84 -18.33
C GLY A 82 19.61 -14.12 -18.75
N LYS A 83 18.41 -14.45 -18.24
CA LYS A 83 17.66 -15.65 -18.66
C LYS A 83 16.69 -15.44 -19.84
N TRP A 84 16.66 -14.25 -20.46
CA TRP A 84 15.70 -13.91 -21.52
C TRP A 84 16.12 -14.30 -22.94
N GLN A 85 17.35 -14.79 -23.16
CA GLN A 85 17.81 -15.12 -24.52
C GLN A 85 17.25 -16.44 -25.07
N ARG A 86 16.51 -17.24 -24.30
CA ARG A 86 15.93 -18.50 -24.78
C ARG A 86 14.55 -18.76 -24.19
N GLY A 87 13.53 -18.20 -24.83
CA GLY A 87 12.17 -18.79 -24.84
C GLY A 87 11.15 -18.20 -23.88
N GLY A 88 10.36 -17.25 -24.39
CA GLY A 88 8.91 -17.19 -24.15
C GLY A 88 8.43 -16.60 -22.83
N LEU A 89 8.26 -15.27 -22.79
CA LEU A 89 7.18 -14.67 -21.98
C LEU A 89 6.53 -13.48 -22.70
N HIS A 90 6.15 -13.70 -23.96
CA HIS A 90 5.05 -12.98 -24.59
C HIS A 90 4.15 -14.05 -25.23
N ARG A 91 3.09 -14.43 -24.52
CA ARG A 91 1.83 -14.79 -25.17
C ARG A 91 0.84 -13.72 -24.79
#